data_AF-A0A3R7Y243-F1
#
_entry.id   AF-A0A3R7Y243-F1
#
_cell.length_a   1.000
_cell.length_b   1.000
_cell.length_c   1.000
_cell.angle_alpha   90.00
_cell.angle_beta   90.00
_cell.angle_gamma   90.00
#
_symmetry.space_group_name_H-M   'P 1'
#
loop_
_entity.id
_entity.type
_entity.pdbx_description
1 polymer ?
#
loop_
_entity_poly.entity_id
_entity_poly.type
_entity_poly.pdbx_seq_one_letter_code
_entity_poly.pdbx_strand_id
1 'polypeptide(L)'
;MEAKFNGRVYGNPTAWWNGSISLSFLEFHFSELPDRETKPVLLLWDDFSAHWTEEAVAYATSINVVLARIPPTLTWICQPADVAWNRPLKSRLRDNWIDLLR
;
A
#
# COMPACT_ATOMS: atom_id res chain seq x y z
N MET A 1 -10.57 -9.14 14.82
CA MET A 1 -9.59 -9.51 13.79
C MET A 1 -8.50 -8.45 13.70
N GLU A 2 -8.85 -7.18 13.50
CA GLU A 2 -7.91 -6.04 13.47
C GLU A 2 -7.02 -5.93 14.73
N ALA A 3 -7.62 -5.87 15.92
CA ALA A 3 -6.89 -5.79 17.20
C ALA A 3 -5.99 -7.01 17.49
N LYS A 4 -6.25 -8.15 16.84
CA LYS A 4 -5.45 -9.37 17.03
C LYS A 4 -4.16 -9.36 16.21
N PHE A 5 -4.14 -8.65 15.09
CA PHE A 5 -3.03 -8.67 14.13
C PHE A 5 -2.38 -7.30 13.91
N ASN A 6 -2.78 -6.29 14.70
CA ASN A 6 -2.35 -4.90 14.51
C ASN A 6 -2.54 -4.41 13.06
N GLY A 7 -3.66 -4.82 12.44
CA GLY A 7 -3.99 -4.50 11.06
C GLY A 7 -5.24 -3.65 10.98
N ARG A 8 -5.31 -2.78 9.95
CA ARG A 8 -6.48 -1.93 9.67
C ARG A 8 -7.09 -2.31 8.34
N VAL A 9 -8.41 -2.52 8.32
CA VAL A 9 -9.18 -2.78 7.10
C VAL A 9 -9.96 -1.52 6.75
N TYR A 10 -9.84 -1.11 5.49
CA TYR A 10 -10.58 0.02 4.94
C TYR A 10 -11.66 -0.50 3.99
N GLY A 11 -12.82 0.14 4.02
CA GLY A 11 -13.95 -0.23 3.16
C GLY A 11 -14.80 0.97 2.84
N ASN A 12 -15.40 0.95 1.65
CA ASN A 12 -16.38 1.92 1.22
C ASN A 12 -17.43 1.22 0.33
N PRO A 13 -18.59 1.86 0.04
CA PRO A 13 -19.66 1.23 -0.74
C PRO A 13 -19.26 0.81 -2.17
N THR A 14 -18.20 1.40 -2.74
CA THR A 14 -17.73 1.04 -4.09
C THR A 14 -16.76 -0.13 -4.09
N ALA A 15 -16.25 -0.55 -2.92
CA ALA A 15 -15.19 -1.53 -2.75
C ALA A 15 -13.89 -1.18 -3.50
N TRP A 16 -13.69 0.10 -3.85
CA TRP A 16 -12.49 0.59 -4.55
C TRP A 16 -11.66 1.48 -3.63
N TRP A 17 -10.34 1.46 -3.81
CA TRP A 17 -9.47 2.43 -3.14
C TRP A 17 -9.76 3.86 -3.62
N ASN A 18 -9.78 4.83 -2.72
CA ASN A 18 -10.04 6.25 -3.03
C ASN A 18 -9.12 7.17 -2.19
N GLY A 19 -9.17 8.49 -2.45
CA GLY A 19 -8.31 9.46 -1.79
C GLY A 19 -8.47 9.52 -0.26
N SER A 20 -9.69 9.32 0.26
CA SER A 20 -9.90 9.30 1.72
C SER A 20 -9.28 8.06 2.36
N ILE A 21 -9.32 6.90 1.70
CA ILE A 21 -8.60 5.71 2.15
C ILE A 21 -7.08 5.96 2.10
N SER A 22 -6.56 6.63 1.06
CA SER A 22 -5.15 7.01 1.00
C SER A 22 -4.71 7.85 2.22
N LEU A 23 -5.52 8.83 2.62
CA LEU A 23 -5.26 9.63 3.81
C LEU A 23 -5.27 8.79 5.10
N SER A 24 -6.32 7.98 5.30
CA SER A 24 -6.43 7.13 6.49
C SER A 24 -5.36 6.04 6.56
N PHE A 25 -4.85 5.59 5.41
CA PHE A 25 -3.71 4.69 5.32
C PHE A 25 -2.43 5.39 5.76
N LEU A 26 -2.16 6.59 5.22
CA LEU A 26 -0.98 7.37 5.59
C LEU A 26 -0.96 7.72 7.08
N GLU A 27 -2.11 8.13 7.61
CA GLU A 27 -2.27 8.48 9.02
C GLU A 27 -1.96 7.28 9.91
N PHE A 28 -2.64 6.16 9.68
CA PHE A 28 -2.51 4.99 10.53
C PHE A 28 -1.09 4.40 10.52
N HIS A 29 -0.41 4.39 9.37
CA HIS A 29 0.88 3.71 9.23
C HIS A 29 2.10 4.59 9.49
N PHE A 30 1.99 5.92 9.29
CA PHE A 30 3.16 6.80 9.28
C PHE A 30 3.06 8.02 10.20
N SER A 31 1.87 8.38 10.71
CA SER A 31 1.74 9.62 11.50
C SER A 31 2.46 9.58 12.85
N GLU A 32 2.51 8.41 13.49
CA GLU A 32 3.09 8.21 14.83
C GLU A 32 4.50 7.59 14.80
N LEU A 33 5.18 7.60 13.64
CA LEU A 33 6.53 7.03 13.57
C LEU A 33 7.52 7.83 14.44
N PRO A 34 8.35 7.15 15.25
CA PRO A 34 9.37 7.81 16.05
C PRO A 34 10.43 8.47 15.15
N ASP A 35 11.00 9.58 15.62
CA ASP A 35 12.02 10.37 14.92
C ASP A 35 11.62 10.93 13.54
N ARG A 36 10.31 11.00 13.21
CA ARG A 36 9.86 11.44 11.88
C ARG A 36 10.44 12.79 11.46
N GLU A 37 10.68 13.71 12.41
CA GLU A 37 11.22 15.05 12.13
C GLU A 37 12.65 15.02 11.57
N THR A 38 13.38 13.91 11.78
CA THR A 38 14.78 13.76 11.37
C THR A 38 15.02 12.65 10.37
N LYS A 39 14.10 11.68 10.27
CA LYS A 39 14.21 10.50 9.42
C LYS A 39 13.02 10.41 8.47
N PRO A 40 13.16 10.91 7.22
CA PRO A 40 12.09 10.78 6.25
C PRO A 40 11.86 9.32 5.88
N VAL A 41 10.59 8.97 5.63
CA VAL A 41 10.20 7.65 5.13
C VAL A 41 10.00 7.72 3.62
N LEU A 42 10.68 6.87 2.87
CA LEU A 42 10.41 6.71 1.44
C LEU A 42 9.29 5.67 1.24
N LEU A 43 8.13 6.11 0.75
CA LEU A 43 7.03 5.24 0.38
C LEU A 43 6.99 5.08 -1.15
N LEU A 44 7.31 3.87 -1.62
CA LEU A 44 7.14 3.47 -3.01
C LEU A 44 5.68 3.06 -3.24
N TRP A 45 4.94 3.87 -3.99
CA TRP A 45 3.52 3.64 -4.26
C TRP A 45 3.27 3.52 -5.77
N ASP A 46 2.35 2.65 -6.17
CA ASP A 46 1.99 2.50 -7.58
C ASP A 46 1.31 3.76 -8.14
N ASP A 47 1.21 3.83 -9.47
CA ASP A 47 0.68 4.98 -10.20
C ASP A 47 -0.86 5.13 -10.14
N PHE A 48 -1.57 4.41 -9.26
CA PHE A 48 -3.02 4.53 -9.17
C PHE A 48 -3.44 5.92 -8.68
N SER A 49 -4.33 6.59 -9.41
CA SER A 49 -4.63 8.02 -9.21
C SER A 49 -5.09 8.38 -7.80
N ALA A 50 -5.80 7.48 -7.12
CA ALA A 50 -6.26 7.71 -5.75
C ALA A 50 -5.11 7.83 -4.73
N HIS A 51 -3.93 7.32 -5.04
CA HIS A 51 -2.73 7.46 -4.20
C HIS A 51 -2.11 8.86 -4.30
N TRP A 52 -2.44 9.60 -5.37
CA TRP A 52 -1.78 10.84 -5.78
C TRP A 52 -2.74 12.04 -5.81
N THR A 53 -3.80 12.03 -4.99
CA THR A 53 -4.62 13.24 -4.82
C THR A 53 -3.79 14.33 -4.15
N GLU A 54 -4.16 15.60 -4.38
CA GLU A 54 -3.44 16.74 -3.81
C GLU A 54 -3.38 16.64 -2.28
N GLU A 55 -4.47 16.20 -1.64
CA GLU A 55 -4.56 16.02 -0.20
C GLU A 55 -3.63 14.90 0.29
N ALA A 56 -3.58 13.77 -0.42
CA ALA A 56 -2.72 12.64 -0.04
C ALA A 56 -1.23 13.02 -0.12
N VAL A 57 -0.84 13.73 -1.19
CA VAL A 57 0.55 14.21 -1.37
C VAL A 57 0.92 15.26 -0.32
N ALA A 58 0.03 16.23 -0.08
CA ALA A 58 0.23 17.26 0.93
C ALA A 58 0.34 16.64 2.34
N TYR A 59 -0.53 15.68 2.66
CA TYR A 59 -0.51 15.02 3.95
C TYR A 59 0.75 14.19 4.15
N ALA A 60 1.16 13.38 3.17
CA ALA A 60 2.41 12.61 3.22
C ALA A 60 3.62 13.53 3.48
N THR A 61 3.69 14.67 2.78
CA THR A 61 4.73 15.67 2.98
C THR A 61 4.72 16.23 4.41
N SER A 62 3.53 16.52 4.96
CA SER A 62 3.37 17.06 6.32
C SER A 62 3.83 16.11 7.43
N ILE A 63 3.91 14.81 7.15
CA ILE A 63 4.35 13.77 8.08
C ILE A 63 5.76 13.22 7.75
N ASN A 64 6.52 13.94 6.92
CA ASN A 64 7.86 13.58 6.44
C ASN A 64 7.93 12.22 5.71
N VAL A 65 6.86 11.90 4.98
CA VAL A 65 6.82 10.75 4.06
C VAL A 65 7.05 11.26 2.64
N VAL A 66 8.13 10.80 2.03
CA VAL A 66 8.47 11.04 0.63
C VAL A 66 7.76 9.99 -0.23
N LEU A 67 6.78 10.41 -1.01
CA LEU A 67 6.11 9.54 -1.97
C LEU A 67 6.95 9.42 -3.24
N ALA A 68 7.23 8.19 -3.66
CA ALA A 68 7.90 7.89 -4.91
C ALA A 68 7.06 6.94 -5.75
N ARG A 69 6.83 7.35 -7.00
CA ARG A 69 5.94 6.65 -7.93
C ARG A 69 6.67 5.50 -8.58
N ILE A 70 6.07 4.31 -8.54
CA ILE A 70 6.49 3.21 -9.39
C ILE A 70 6.03 3.51 -10.81
N PRO A 71 6.91 3.39 -11.83
CA PRO A 71 6.53 3.69 -13.20
C PRO A 71 5.29 2.90 -13.63
N PRO A 72 4.30 3.55 -14.26
CA PRO A 72 3.11 2.87 -14.74
C PRO A 72 3.48 1.70 -15.64
N THR A 73 2.68 0.64 -15.60
CA THR A 73 2.86 -0.64 -16.33
C THR A 73 4.05 -1.51 -15.90
N LEU A 74 4.95 -0.99 -15.05
CA LEU A 74 6.14 -1.73 -14.59
C LEU A 74 6.01 -2.26 -13.15
N THR A 75 4.83 -2.15 -12.55
CA THR A 75 4.57 -2.59 -11.17
C THR A 75 5.02 -4.03 -10.90
N TRP A 76 4.76 -4.93 -11.85
CA TRP A 76 5.13 -6.35 -11.73
C TRP A 76 6.65 -6.62 -11.75
N ILE A 77 7.48 -5.66 -12.16
CA ILE A 77 8.95 -5.72 -12.11
C ILE A 77 9.50 -4.87 -10.98
N CYS A 78 8.98 -3.65 -10.85
CA CYS A 78 9.58 -2.59 -10.04
C CYS A 78 8.98 -2.46 -8.65
N GLN A 79 7.73 -2.92 -8.42
CA GLN A 79 7.11 -2.84 -7.11
C GLN A 79 7.54 -4.03 -6.25
N PRO A 80 8.26 -3.82 -5.13
CA PRO A 80 8.74 -4.92 -4.29
C PRO A 80 7.62 -5.80 -3.74
N ALA A 81 6.48 -5.22 -3.37
CA ALA A 81 5.32 -5.97 -2.88
C ALA A 81 4.79 -6.97 -3.92
N ASP A 82 4.74 -6.58 -5.20
CA ASP A 82 4.28 -7.47 -6.27
C ASP A 82 5.27 -8.59 -6.56
N VAL A 83 6.56 -8.26 -6.65
CA VAL A 83 7.62 -9.21 -6.97
C VAL A 83 7.89 -10.19 -5.83
N ALA A 84 8.03 -9.69 -4.61
CA ALA A 84 8.53 -10.46 -3.49
C ALA A 84 7.43 -11.10 -2.65
N TRP A 85 6.21 -10.53 -2.61
CA TRP A 85 5.13 -11.06 -1.77
C TRP A 85 3.99 -11.64 -2.61
N ASN A 86 3.39 -10.84 -3.50
CA ASN A 86 2.20 -11.26 -4.22
C ASN A 86 2.50 -12.37 -5.22
N ARG A 87 3.61 -12.29 -5.96
CA ARG A 87 3.99 -13.33 -6.94
C ARG A 87 4.15 -14.72 -6.30
N PRO A 88 4.99 -14.93 -5.26
CA PRO A 88 5.10 -16.24 -4.64
C PRO A 88 3.81 -16.69 -3.96
N LEU A 89 3.05 -15.77 -3.33
CA LEU A 89 1.75 -16.10 -2.74
C LEU A 89 0.77 -16.64 -3.81
N LYS A 90 0.60 -15.90 -4.91
CA LYS A 90 -0.28 -16.29 -6.02
C LYS A 90 0.16 -17.61 -6.67
N SER A 91 1.47 -17.85 -6.79
CA SER A 91 2.00 -19.12 -7.29
C SER A 91 1.55 -20.30 -6.41
N ARG A 92 1.75 -20.21 -5.10
CA ARG A 92 1.38 -21.30 -4.17
C ARG A 92 -0.14 -21.51 -4.12
N LEU A 93 -0.92 -20.43 -4.15
CA LEU A 93 -2.38 -20.54 -4.21
C LEU A 93 -2.83 -21.23 -5.50
N ARG A 94 -2.17 -20.96 -6.62
CA ARG A 94 -2.44 -21.64 -7.90
C ARG A 94 -2.09 -23.12 -7.84
N ASP A 95 -0.96 -23.50 -7.24
CA ASP A 95 -0.57 -24.90 -7.11
C ASP A 95 -1.61 -25.67 -6.28
N ASN A 96 -1.98 -25.13 -5.10
CA ASN A 96 -3.03 -25.70 -4.27
C ASN A 96 -4.38 -25.82 -5.00
N TRP A 97 -4.74 -24.82 -5.80
CA TRP A 97 -5.96 -24.84 -6.60
C TRP A 97 -5.94 -25.97 -7.65
N ILE A 98 -4.81 -26.18 -8.33
CA ILE A 98 -4.66 -27.25 -9.31
C ILE A 98 -4.74 -28.62 -8.64
N ASP A 99 -4.14 -28.78 -7.46
CA ASP A 99 -4.18 -30.03 -6.71
C ASP A 99 -5.60 -30.39 -6.26
N LEU A 100 -6.43 -29.40 -5.91
CA LEU A 100 -7.84 -29.61 -5.56
C LEU A 100 -8.72 -30.00 -6.76
N LEU A 101 -8.26 -29.76 -8.00
CA LEU A 101 -8.99 -30.12 -9.22
C LEU A 101 -8.62 -31.51 -9.77
N ARG A 102 -7.58 -32.14 -9.23
CA ARG A 102 -7.13 -33.49 -9.60
C ARG A 102 -7.79 -34.54 -8.72
#